data_AF-A0AA45XTR5-F1
#
_entry.id   AF-A0AA45XTR5-F1
#
_cell.length_a   1.000
_cell.length_b   1.000
_cell.length_c   1.000
_cell.angle_alpha   90.00
_cell.angle_beta   90.00
_cell.angle_gamma   90.00
#
_symmetry.space_group_name_H-M   'P 1'
#
loop_
_entity.id
_entity.type
_entity.pdbx_description
1 polymer ?
#
loop_
_entity_poly.entity_id
_entity_poly.type
_entity_poly.pdbx_seq_one_letter_code
_entity_poly.pdbx_strand_id
1 'polypeptide(L)'
;MNDWMELLGLDAGADQRAIKRAYARQLRGARPEDDPVAFQRLHEAYQAALAQLVGDAVPPAADIPVQASMDRVDHDAVAAQLLAVAGQGDAALLQQALQQQPELWSLNGKQRIGHAVLQRLVTHEPALPSTTFDTLSECFGWDDPVRGMDMHWLDAVARRCEQHWLLSPAGTQALAVRYLGISETLLVPGSDVLPSLREHRPAWRNLLSTLQPSRAQQAISLLAALGYWRDLRLPPGLDAGQVAFWSRFGREGDSIHWQAGGLRAVLVALVLGLLCTWAVVSSWPLPASADGLLDGGQRAVLMIAVAVLLAPGLWLTSTVTRAIIRWQSLPEHAATVLPGLRILTIPLAVAAVMGAFYLALRGTSGIPVTALILLLVASAVVLRMARQRFVQRCAPAGEDDAGAGLMIAILLIVPALVVALAYWGKDLHAHRGQLRWSNQ
;
A
#
# COMPACT_ATOMS: atom_id res chain seq x y z
N MET A 1 -43.26 47.21 -26.51
CA MET A 1 -44.28 46.53 -27.35
C MET A 1 -44.14 45.06 -27.05
N ASN A 2 -45.21 44.41 -26.58
CA ASN A 2 -45.13 43.08 -25.96
C ASN A 2 -45.00 41.99 -27.04
N ASP A 3 -43.78 41.72 -27.50
CA ASP A 3 -43.45 40.70 -28.52
C ASP A 3 -43.99 39.30 -28.18
N TRP A 4 -44.21 38.99 -26.90
CA TRP A 4 -44.79 37.72 -26.47
C TRP A 4 -46.29 37.58 -26.80
N MET A 5 -47.04 38.69 -26.91
CA MET A 5 -48.48 38.66 -27.20
C MET A 5 -48.77 38.25 -28.63
N GLU A 6 -47.98 38.74 -29.60
CA GLU A 6 -48.07 38.31 -30.99
C GLU A 6 -47.63 36.84 -31.15
N LEU A 7 -46.59 36.42 -30.44
CA LEU A 7 -46.09 35.03 -30.48
C LEU A 7 -47.05 34.02 -29.86
N LEU A 8 -47.70 34.34 -28.74
CA LEU A 8 -48.64 33.45 -28.05
C LEU A 8 -50.11 33.62 -28.52
N GLY A 9 -50.41 34.65 -29.30
CA GLY A 9 -51.75 34.97 -29.82
C GLY A 9 -52.75 35.35 -28.73
N LEU A 10 -52.32 36.14 -27.74
CA LEU A 10 -53.10 36.50 -26.55
C LEU A 10 -53.30 38.02 -26.42
N ASP A 11 -54.44 38.41 -25.84
CA ASP A 11 -54.79 39.82 -25.57
C ASP A 11 -54.14 40.33 -24.27
N ALA A 12 -54.05 41.66 -24.11
CA ALA A 12 -53.29 42.37 -23.09
C ALA A 12 -53.73 42.08 -21.63
N GLY A 13 -54.87 41.42 -21.42
CA GLY A 13 -55.40 41.02 -20.10
C GLY A 13 -55.39 39.51 -19.83
N ALA A 14 -54.53 38.73 -20.49
CA ALA A 14 -54.53 37.27 -20.34
C ALA A 14 -54.01 36.80 -18.97
N ASP A 15 -54.87 36.14 -18.20
CA ASP A 15 -54.51 35.52 -16.92
C ASP A 15 -53.46 34.40 -17.06
N GLN A 16 -52.77 34.09 -15.95
CA GLN A 16 -51.74 33.03 -15.88
C GLN A 16 -52.20 31.66 -16.45
N ARG A 17 -53.49 31.32 -16.30
CA ARG A 17 -54.09 30.09 -16.84
C ARG A 17 -54.26 30.13 -18.36
N ALA A 18 -54.54 31.30 -18.94
CA ALA A 18 -54.67 31.49 -20.37
C ALA A 18 -53.30 31.39 -21.07
N ILE A 19 -52.25 31.98 -20.47
CA ILE A 19 -50.86 31.89 -20.96
C ILE A 19 -50.37 30.44 -20.97
N LYS A 20 -50.59 29.69 -19.88
CA LYS A 20 -50.21 28.25 -19.81
C LYS A 20 -50.96 27.39 -20.83
N ARG A 21 -52.24 27.69 -21.11
CA ARG A 21 -53.03 26.98 -22.12
C ARG A 21 -52.57 27.28 -23.55
N ALA A 22 -52.23 28.53 -23.84
CA ALA A 22 -51.70 28.92 -25.16
C ALA A 22 -50.34 28.27 -25.43
N TYR A 23 -49.43 28.34 -24.44
CA TYR A 23 -48.14 27.66 -24.49
C TYR A 23 -48.30 26.16 -24.73
N ALA A 24 -49.17 25.47 -23.98
CA ALA A 24 -49.41 24.03 -24.17
C ALA A 24 -50.04 23.67 -25.53
N ARG A 25 -50.75 24.59 -26.19
CA ARG A 25 -51.29 24.39 -27.54
C ARG A 25 -50.19 24.53 -28.60
N GLN A 26 -49.34 25.55 -28.51
CA GLN A 26 -48.22 25.74 -29.45
C GLN A 26 -47.10 24.73 -29.26
N LEU A 27 -46.86 24.26 -28.03
CA LEU A 27 -45.87 23.23 -27.73
C LEU A 27 -46.17 21.89 -28.42
N ARG A 28 -47.44 21.60 -28.73
CA ARG A 28 -47.81 20.39 -29.49
C ARG A 28 -47.36 20.43 -30.95
N GLY A 29 -47.15 21.62 -31.51
CA GLY A 29 -46.69 21.83 -32.89
C GLY A 29 -45.17 21.99 -33.02
N ALA A 30 -44.50 22.49 -31.98
CA ALA A 30 -43.06 22.69 -31.95
C ALA A 30 -42.38 21.61 -31.08
N ARG A 31 -42.12 20.43 -31.67
CA ARG A 31 -41.34 19.39 -31.00
C ARG A 31 -39.86 19.81 -30.94
N PRO A 32 -39.15 19.63 -29.81
CA PRO A 32 -37.75 20.03 -29.67
C PRO A 32 -36.81 19.36 -30.68
N GLU A 33 -37.21 18.20 -31.20
CA GLU A 33 -36.47 17.41 -32.20
C GLU A 33 -36.47 18.08 -33.59
N ASP A 34 -37.52 18.83 -33.93
CA ASP A 34 -37.78 19.32 -35.30
C ASP A 34 -37.31 20.77 -35.53
N ASP A 35 -37.41 21.64 -34.52
CA ASP A 35 -36.89 23.03 -34.57
C ASP A 35 -36.53 23.57 -33.17
N PRO A 36 -35.24 23.48 -32.76
CA PRO A 36 -34.80 23.91 -31.43
C PRO A 36 -34.86 25.43 -31.23
N VAL A 37 -34.73 26.22 -32.30
CA VAL A 37 -34.74 27.69 -32.23
C VAL A 37 -36.16 28.21 -32.05
N ALA A 38 -37.14 27.59 -32.73
CA ALA A 38 -38.55 27.91 -32.53
C ALA A 38 -39.03 27.57 -31.11
N PHE A 39 -38.58 26.44 -30.55
CA PHE A 39 -38.87 26.05 -29.16
C PHE A 39 -38.31 27.06 -28.16
N GLN A 40 -37.07 27.49 -28.33
CA GLN A 40 -36.42 28.43 -27.43
C GLN A 40 -37.13 29.80 -27.42
N ARG A 41 -37.49 30.33 -28.59
CA ARG A 41 -38.25 31.59 -28.72
C ARG A 41 -39.63 31.49 -28.06
N LEU A 42 -40.32 30.36 -28.21
CA LEU A 42 -41.62 30.12 -27.57
C LEU A 42 -41.50 30.07 -26.03
N HIS A 43 -40.42 29.44 -25.53
CA HIS A 43 -40.16 29.33 -24.10
C HIS A 43 -39.78 30.67 -23.47
N GLU A 44 -38.96 31.47 -24.13
CA GLU A 44 -38.59 32.82 -23.71
C GLU A 44 -39.81 33.75 -23.65
N ALA A 45 -40.67 33.70 -24.66
CA ALA A 45 -41.92 34.47 -24.68
C ALA A 45 -42.86 34.07 -23.52
N TYR A 46 -42.97 32.78 -23.20
CA TYR A 46 -43.75 32.29 -22.06
C TYR A 46 -43.19 32.77 -20.71
N GLN A 47 -41.86 32.75 -20.53
CA GLN A 47 -41.22 33.24 -19.31
C GLN A 47 -41.38 34.75 -19.14
N ALA A 48 -41.25 35.53 -20.22
CA ALA A 48 -41.47 36.97 -20.20
C ALA A 48 -42.92 37.33 -19.80
N ALA A 49 -43.90 36.59 -20.31
CA ALA A 49 -45.31 36.80 -19.97
C ALA A 49 -45.61 36.50 -18.47
N LEU A 50 -44.99 35.47 -17.90
CA LEU A 50 -45.12 35.17 -16.48
C LEU A 50 -44.42 36.21 -15.60
N ALA A 51 -43.25 36.69 -16.00
CA ALA A 51 -42.53 37.71 -15.26
C ALA A 51 -43.30 39.04 -15.20
N GLN A 52 -44.00 39.41 -16.28
CA GLN A 52 -44.82 40.62 -16.34
C GLN A 52 -46.07 40.53 -15.43
N LEU A 53 -46.72 39.37 -15.37
CA LEU A 53 -47.83 39.12 -14.43
C LEU A 53 -47.41 39.12 -12.95
N VAL A 54 -46.17 38.71 -12.65
CA VAL A 54 -45.62 38.74 -11.29
C VAL A 54 -45.20 40.16 -10.89
N GLY A 55 -44.80 41.00 -11.85
CA GLY A 55 -44.43 42.40 -11.62
C GLY A 55 -45.60 43.32 -11.28
N ASP A 56 -46.81 43.04 -11.78
CA ASP A 56 -48.01 43.85 -11.54
C ASP A 56 -48.79 43.44 -10.26
N ALA A 57 -48.35 42.39 -9.56
CA ALA A 57 -49.00 41.93 -8.34
C ALA A 57 -48.40 42.56 -7.07
N VAL A 58 -48.90 43.72 -6.66
CA VAL A 58 -48.82 44.16 -5.26
C VAL A 58 -49.76 43.25 -4.43
N PRO A 59 -49.28 42.45 -3.46
CA PRO A 59 -50.15 41.52 -2.76
C PRO A 59 -50.83 42.19 -1.55
N PRO A 60 -52.17 42.24 -1.47
CA PRO A 60 -52.85 42.35 -0.19
C PRO A 60 -52.77 40.99 0.53
N ALA A 61 -52.55 41.05 1.84
CA ALA A 61 -52.51 39.91 2.74
C ALA A 61 -53.77 39.04 2.58
N ALA A 62 -53.58 37.84 2.02
CA ALA A 62 -54.56 36.78 2.04
C ALA A 62 -53.81 35.44 2.05
N ASP A 63 -53.88 34.78 3.21
CA ASP A 63 -53.66 33.37 3.48
C ASP A 63 -53.21 32.51 2.29
N ILE A 64 -51.89 32.42 2.10
CA ILE A 64 -51.29 31.27 1.41
C ILE A 64 -51.34 30.13 2.43
N PRO A 65 -52.11 29.05 2.19
CA PRO A 65 -52.02 27.88 3.04
C PRO A 65 -50.60 27.36 2.97
N VAL A 66 -50.02 27.20 4.16
CA VAL A 66 -48.81 26.45 4.47
C VAL A 66 -48.58 25.31 3.46
N GLN A 67 -47.83 25.57 2.39
CA GLN A 67 -47.19 24.54 1.55
C GLN A 67 -45.97 23.93 2.26
N ALA A 68 -45.87 24.11 3.59
CA ALA A 68 -44.85 23.53 4.44
C ALA A 68 -45.49 22.49 5.38
N SER A 69 -45.94 21.33 4.87
CA SER A 69 -46.12 20.11 5.69
C SER A 69 -46.68 18.88 4.95
N MET A 70 -46.57 18.76 3.63
CA MET A 70 -47.03 17.54 2.94
C MET A 70 -46.20 17.21 1.70
N ASP A 71 -44.86 17.10 1.86
CA ASP A 71 -43.96 16.21 1.08
C ASP A 71 -42.47 16.31 1.51
N ARG A 72 -42.18 16.43 2.81
CA ARG A 72 -40.77 16.37 3.28
C ARG A 72 -40.45 14.94 3.68
N VAL A 73 -40.15 14.11 2.70
CA VAL A 73 -39.36 12.94 3.05
C VAL A 73 -38.00 13.45 3.52
N ASP A 74 -37.66 13.07 4.74
CA ASP A 74 -36.31 13.15 5.25
C ASP A 74 -35.41 12.12 4.52
N HIS A 75 -34.92 12.51 3.33
CA HIS A 75 -33.97 11.71 2.54
C HIS A 75 -32.71 11.37 3.34
N ASP A 76 -32.35 12.19 4.32
CA ASP A 76 -31.25 11.97 5.24
C ASP A 76 -31.53 10.80 6.18
N ALA A 77 -32.74 10.72 6.74
CA ALA A 77 -33.17 9.58 7.55
C ALA A 77 -33.17 8.27 6.74
N VAL A 78 -33.65 8.30 5.50
CA VAL A 78 -33.62 7.14 4.59
C VAL A 78 -32.18 6.70 4.30
N ALA A 79 -31.28 7.65 4.02
CA ALA A 79 -29.86 7.38 3.84
C ALA A 79 -29.22 6.75 5.09
N ALA A 80 -29.58 7.22 6.29
CA ALA A 80 -29.15 6.63 7.56
C ALA A 80 -29.54 5.15 7.66
N GLN A 81 -30.80 4.86 7.34
CA GLN A 81 -31.37 3.52 7.45
C GLN A 81 -30.71 2.56 6.46
N LEU A 82 -30.51 2.99 5.20
CA LEU A 82 -29.81 2.20 4.18
C LEU A 82 -28.38 1.87 4.62
N LEU A 83 -27.64 2.84 5.16
CA LEU A 83 -26.28 2.63 5.66
C LEU A 83 -26.25 1.70 6.88
N ALA A 84 -27.25 1.78 7.77
CA ALA A 84 -27.36 0.89 8.93
C ALA A 84 -27.59 -0.57 8.51
N VAL A 85 -28.42 -0.82 7.48
CA VAL A 85 -28.61 -2.16 6.91
C VAL A 85 -27.33 -2.62 6.19
N ALA A 86 -26.72 -1.75 5.39
CA ALA A 86 -25.49 -2.07 4.67
C ALA A 86 -24.31 -2.42 5.61
N GLY A 87 -24.26 -1.84 6.82
CA GLY A 87 -23.25 -2.14 7.84
C GLY A 87 -23.35 -3.54 8.45
N GLN A 88 -24.49 -4.22 8.28
CA GLN A 88 -24.65 -5.63 8.70
C GLN A 88 -23.83 -6.59 7.82
N GLY A 89 -23.45 -6.15 6.62
CA GLY A 89 -22.60 -6.90 5.70
C GLY A 89 -23.31 -7.95 4.84
N ASP A 90 -24.65 -7.96 4.82
CA ASP A 90 -25.45 -8.80 3.95
C ASP A 90 -25.96 -8.01 2.74
N ALA A 91 -25.37 -8.27 1.57
CA ALA A 91 -25.74 -7.62 0.32
C ALA A 91 -27.15 -7.96 -0.14
N ALA A 92 -27.64 -9.18 0.15
CA ALA A 92 -28.99 -9.59 -0.23
C ALA A 92 -30.06 -8.84 0.58
N LEU A 93 -29.83 -8.68 1.89
CA LEU A 93 -30.70 -7.86 2.75
C LEU A 93 -30.70 -6.40 2.33
N LEU A 94 -29.54 -5.86 1.96
CA LEU A 94 -29.45 -4.49 1.44
C LEU A 94 -30.22 -4.33 0.12
N GLN A 95 -30.08 -5.27 -0.82
CA GLN A 95 -30.80 -5.24 -2.07
C GLN A 95 -32.32 -5.31 -1.85
N GLN A 96 -32.78 -6.14 -0.92
CA GLN A 96 -34.19 -6.18 -0.52
C GLN A 96 -34.65 -4.86 0.08
N ALA A 97 -33.86 -4.26 0.98
CA ALA A 97 -34.17 -2.96 1.57
C ALA A 97 -34.27 -1.86 0.50
N LEU A 98 -33.37 -1.85 -0.49
CA LEU A 98 -33.42 -0.91 -1.62
C LEU A 98 -34.69 -1.09 -2.47
N GLN A 99 -35.15 -2.32 -2.70
CA GLN A 99 -36.38 -2.59 -3.45
C GLN A 99 -37.65 -2.15 -2.70
N GLN A 100 -37.63 -2.20 -1.37
CA GLN A 100 -38.78 -1.86 -0.52
C GLN A 100 -38.95 -0.34 -0.30
N GLN A 101 -38.01 0.49 -0.74
CA GLN A 101 -38.08 1.95 -0.58
C GLN A 101 -38.78 2.60 -1.78
N PRO A 102 -40.02 3.10 -1.61
CA PRO A 102 -40.81 3.64 -2.73
C PRO A 102 -40.20 4.93 -3.33
N GLU A 103 -39.36 5.62 -2.57
CA GLU A 103 -38.78 6.90 -2.98
C GLU A 103 -37.64 6.79 -3.99
N LEU A 104 -36.98 5.63 -4.01
CA LEU A 104 -35.95 5.30 -4.98
C LEU A 104 -36.53 5.10 -6.39
N TRP A 105 -37.86 4.98 -6.53
CA TRP A 105 -38.53 4.86 -7.83
C TRP A 105 -38.73 6.22 -8.50
N SER A 106 -38.66 7.32 -7.75
CA SER A 106 -38.64 8.66 -8.31
C SER A 106 -37.22 9.06 -8.73
N LEU A 107 -37.05 9.61 -9.93
CA LEU A 107 -35.71 10.03 -10.41
C LEU A 107 -35.06 11.07 -9.48
N ASN A 108 -35.84 12.07 -9.03
CA ASN A 108 -35.37 13.12 -8.12
C ASN A 108 -35.09 12.59 -6.70
N GLY A 109 -35.95 11.71 -6.16
CA GLY A 109 -35.72 11.09 -4.85
C GLY A 109 -34.50 10.18 -4.86
N LYS A 110 -34.32 9.36 -5.91
CA LYS A 110 -33.13 8.52 -6.09
C LYS A 110 -31.84 9.34 -6.11
N GLN A 111 -31.81 10.47 -6.81
CA GLN A 111 -30.65 11.35 -6.84
C GLN A 111 -30.36 12.02 -5.49
N ARG A 112 -31.40 12.52 -4.81
CA ARG A 112 -31.26 13.17 -3.48
C ARG A 112 -30.81 12.19 -2.41
N ILE A 113 -31.42 11.00 -2.36
CA ILE A 113 -31.02 9.92 -1.43
C ILE A 113 -29.60 9.47 -1.76
N GLY A 114 -29.26 9.28 -3.04
CA GLY A 114 -27.90 8.94 -3.46
C GLY A 114 -26.87 9.97 -3.00
N HIS A 115 -27.15 11.26 -3.17
CA HIS A 115 -26.27 12.32 -2.67
C HIS A 115 -26.14 12.30 -1.13
N ALA A 116 -27.25 12.09 -0.40
CA ALA A 116 -27.24 12.01 1.05
C ALA A 116 -26.44 10.79 1.57
N VAL A 117 -26.58 9.63 0.92
CA VAL A 117 -25.78 8.44 1.22
C VAL A 117 -24.30 8.72 0.96
N LEU A 118 -23.94 9.27 -0.21
CA LEU A 118 -22.54 9.58 -0.56
C LEU A 118 -21.93 10.59 0.41
N GLN A 119 -22.66 11.65 0.77
CA GLN A 119 -22.21 12.64 1.74
C GLN A 119 -21.93 12.01 3.10
N ARG A 120 -22.76 11.08 3.56
CA ARG A 120 -22.56 10.35 4.82
C ARG A 120 -21.40 9.36 4.75
N LEU A 121 -21.21 8.68 3.61
CA LEU A 121 -20.06 7.80 3.38
C LEU A 121 -18.74 8.56 3.53
N VAL A 122 -18.67 9.78 2.98
CA VAL A 122 -17.47 10.63 3.05
C VAL A 122 -17.30 11.27 4.43
N THR A 123 -18.39 11.72 5.04
CA THR A 123 -18.33 12.48 6.30
C THR A 123 -18.11 11.58 7.51
N HIS A 124 -18.78 10.43 7.54
CA HIS A 124 -18.79 9.54 8.70
C HIS A 124 -17.95 8.27 8.52
N GLU A 125 -17.55 7.95 7.28
CA GLU A 125 -16.80 6.73 6.95
C GLU A 125 -17.33 5.48 7.69
N PRO A 126 -18.64 5.15 7.54
CA PRO A 126 -19.26 4.06 8.30
C PRO A 126 -18.60 2.72 7.95
N ALA A 127 -18.66 1.77 8.89
CA ALA A 127 -18.17 0.41 8.69
C ALA A 127 -19.05 -0.35 7.68
N LEU A 128 -18.59 -0.45 6.44
CA LEU A 128 -19.28 -1.17 5.35
C LEU A 128 -18.32 -2.11 4.62
N PRO A 129 -18.68 -3.38 4.39
CA PRO A 129 -17.91 -4.24 3.50
C PRO A 129 -18.01 -3.78 2.03
N SER A 130 -17.02 -4.18 1.23
CA SER A 130 -16.95 -3.85 -0.20
C SER A 130 -18.18 -4.32 -0.97
N THR A 131 -18.70 -5.51 -0.68
CA THR A 131 -19.88 -6.07 -1.36
C THR A 131 -21.15 -5.22 -1.20
N THR A 132 -21.38 -4.65 -0.02
CA THR A 132 -22.55 -3.78 0.22
C THR A 132 -22.33 -2.39 -0.34
N PHE A 133 -21.09 -1.90 -0.36
CA PHE A 133 -20.73 -0.66 -1.05
C PHE A 133 -20.98 -0.78 -2.56
N ASP A 134 -20.53 -1.87 -3.19
CA ASP A 134 -20.74 -2.13 -4.63
C ASP A 134 -22.23 -2.16 -4.97
N THR A 135 -23.05 -2.79 -4.11
CA THR A 135 -24.52 -2.81 -4.27
C THR A 135 -25.14 -1.39 -4.22
N LEU A 136 -24.63 -0.51 -3.34
CA LEU A 136 -25.06 0.90 -3.31
C LEU A 136 -24.58 1.63 -4.57
N SER A 137 -23.34 1.39 -4.97
CA SER A 137 -22.71 2.02 -6.13
C SER A 137 -23.46 1.69 -7.43
N GLU A 138 -23.80 0.43 -7.63
CA GLU A 138 -24.65 -0.05 -8.73
C GLU A 138 -26.06 0.56 -8.66
N CYS A 139 -26.69 0.58 -7.48
CA CYS A 139 -28.04 1.10 -7.32
C CYS A 139 -28.12 2.57 -7.71
N PHE A 140 -27.21 3.41 -7.22
CA PHE A 140 -27.20 4.84 -7.50
C PHE A 140 -26.50 5.21 -8.81
N GLY A 141 -25.80 4.26 -9.43
CA GLY A 141 -25.05 4.44 -10.67
C GLY A 141 -23.85 5.37 -10.47
N TRP A 142 -23.08 5.14 -9.40
CA TRP A 142 -21.86 5.89 -9.12
C TRP A 142 -20.67 5.41 -9.95
N ASP A 143 -20.69 4.13 -10.34
CA ASP A 143 -19.63 3.51 -11.16
C ASP A 143 -19.71 3.85 -12.65
N ASP A 144 -20.68 4.67 -13.07
CA ASP A 144 -20.85 5.04 -14.47
C ASP A 144 -19.83 6.14 -14.87
N PRO A 145 -18.83 5.83 -15.72
CA PRO A 145 -17.81 6.80 -16.12
C PRO A 145 -18.41 7.99 -16.89
N VAL A 146 -19.59 7.84 -17.48
CA VAL A 146 -20.28 8.90 -18.24
C VAL A 146 -20.74 10.03 -17.31
N ARG A 147 -20.94 9.75 -16.02
CA ARG A 147 -21.37 10.76 -15.03
C ARG A 147 -20.23 11.65 -14.52
N GLY A 148 -18.99 11.39 -14.93
CA GLY A 148 -17.84 12.25 -14.65
C GLY A 148 -17.35 12.25 -13.20
N MET A 149 -17.73 11.27 -12.37
CA MET A 149 -17.15 11.10 -11.04
C MET A 149 -15.74 10.52 -11.12
N ASP A 150 -14.85 11.01 -10.26
CA ASP A 150 -13.50 10.46 -10.13
C ASP A 150 -13.56 9.06 -9.50
N MET A 151 -13.34 8.04 -10.33
CA MET A 151 -13.35 6.62 -9.93
C MET A 151 -12.34 6.36 -8.81
N HIS A 152 -11.17 6.99 -8.85
CA HIS A 152 -10.14 6.79 -7.83
C HIS A 152 -10.56 7.35 -6.47
N TRP A 153 -11.31 8.43 -6.48
CA TRP A 153 -11.89 9.01 -5.27
C TRP A 153 -12.96 8.10 -4.67
N LEU A 154 -13.87 7.57 -5.50
CA LEU A 154 -14.91 6.65 -5.03
C LEU A 154 -14.31 5.36 -4.47
N ASP A 155 -13.32 4.80 -5.16
CA ASP A 155 -12.57 3.64 -4.68
C ASP A 155 -11.88 3.93 -3.33
N ALA A 156 -11.38 5.15 -3.13
CA ALA A 156 -10.78 5.55 -1.86
C ALA A 156 -11.82 5.58 -0.73
N VAL A 157 -13.03 6.11 -0.98
CA VAL A 157 -14.13 6.11 0.00
C VAL A 157 -14.56 4.67 0.32
N ALA A 158 -14.72 3.82 -0.69
CA ALA A 158 -15.07 2.41 -0.52
C ALA A 158 -14.06 1.68 0.38
N ARG A 159 -12.76 1.85 0.09
CA ARG A 159 -11.68 1.28 0.89
C ARG A 159 -11.69 1.76 2.35
N ARG A 160 -12.02 3.02 2.60
CA ARG A 160 -12.10 3.57 3.96
C ARG A 160 -13.21 2.92 4.78
N CYS A 161 -14.38 2.78 4.17
CA CYS A 161 -15.52 2.10 4.80
C CYS A 161 -15.19 0.63 5.07
N GLU A 162 -14.52 -0.04 4.11
CA GLU A 162 -14.08 -1.42 4.24
C GLU A 162 -13.04 -1.59 5.36
N GLN A 163 -12.04 -0.70 5.45
CA GLN A 163 -11.06 -0.71 6.54
C GLN A 163 -11.72 -0.61 7.92
N HIS A 164 -12.70 0.28 8.06
CA HIS A 164 -13.46 0.42 9.29
C HIS A 164 -14.24 -0.87 9.61
N TRP A 165 -14.87 -1.47 8.61
CA TRP A 165 -15.58 -2.74 8.79
C TRP A 165 -14.66 -3.90 9.16
N LEU A 166 -13.49 -4.04 8.52
CA LEU A 166 -12.50 -5.08 8.83
C LEU A 166 -11.99 -4.99 10.28
N LEU A 167 -11.95 -3.78 10.85
CA LEU A 167 -11.57 -3.54 12.24
C LEU A 167 -12.73 -3.72 13.22
N SER A 168 -13.96 -3.83 12.73
CA SER A 168 -15.15 -4.12 13.53
C SER A 168 -15.24 -5.63 13.89
N PRO A 169 -16.00 -6.01 14.93
CA PRO A 169 -16.23 -7.42 15.27
C PRO A 169 -16.79 -8.24 14.11
N ALA A 170 -17.68 -7.67 13.29
CA ALA A 170 -18.31 -8.32 12.14
C ALA A 170 -17.30 -8.66 11.02
N GLY A 171 -16.29 -7.80 10.81
CA GLY A 171 -15.28 -7.98 9.78
C GLY A 171 -14.05 -8.81 10.19
N THR A 172 -13.97 -9.28 11.44
CA THR A 172 -12.79 -10.00 11.96
C THR A 172 -12.43 -11.25 11.16
N GLN A 173 -13.43 -12.04 10.73
CA GLN A 173 -13.22 -13.23 9.90
C GLN A 173 -12.70 -12.86 8.51
N ALA A 174 -13.28 -11.84 7.88
CA ALA A 174 -12.84 -11.36 6.58
C ALA A 174 -11.41 -10.81 6.62
N LEU A 175 -11.03 -10.12 7.71
CA LEU A 175 -9.66 -9.67 7.94
C LEU A 175 -8.70 -10.86 8.08
N ALA A 176 -9.08 -11.90 8.81
CA ALA A 176 -8.26 -13.11 8.96
C ALA A 176 -8.03 -13.82 7.61
N VAL A 177 -9.06 -13.92 6.76
CA VAL A 177 -8.93 -14.48 5.41
C VAL A 177 -8.00 -13.64 4.54
N ARG A 178 -8.15 -12.30 4.53
CA ARG A 178 -7.24 -11.39 3.81
C ARG A 178 -5.80 -11.50 4.30
N TYR A 179 -5.61 -11.64 5.60
CA TYR A 179 -4.29 -11.79 6.21
C TYR A 179 -3.62 -13.12 5.81
N LEU A 180 -4.37 -14.22 5.77
CA LEU A 180 -3.87 -15.53 5.32
C LEU A 180 -3.47 -15.53 3.83
N GLY A 181 -4.13 -14.71 3.01
CA GLY A 181 -3.73 -14.52 1.61
C GLY A 181 -2.39 -13.81 1.43
N ILE A 182 -1.92 -13.07 2.45
CA ILE A 182 -0.68 -12.28 2.40
C ILE A 182 0.45 -12.95 3.19
N SER A 183 0.13 -13.70 4.24
CA SER A 183 1.14 -14.30 5.12
C SER A 183 0.83 -15.75 5.43
N GLU A 184 1.88 -16.58 5.50
CA GLU A 184 1.78 -18.00 5.89
C GLU A 184 1.47 -18.18 7.38
N THR A 185 1.57 -17.12 8.18
CA THR A 185 1.23 -17.15 9.60
C THR A 185 -0.28 -17.03 9.80
N LEU A 186 -0.84 -17.79 10.73
CA LEU A 186 -2.23 -17.58 11.17
C LEU A 186 -2.32 -16.32 12.04
N LEU A 187 -3.25 -15.42 11.70
CA LEU A 187 -3.68 -14.38 12.62
C LEU A 187 -4.56 -15.04 13.68
N VAL A 188 -3.99 -15.37 14.83
CA VAL A 188 -4.77 -15.92 15.94
C VAL A 188 -5.78 -14.86 16.39
N PRO A 189 -7.10 -15.15 16.41
CA PRO A 189 -8.10 -14.26 16.97
C PRO A 189 -7.75 -13.94 18.42
N GLY A 190 -7.68 -12.66 18.78
CA GLY A 190 -7.21 -12.22 20.11
C GLY A 190 -5.69 -12.12 20.25
N SER A 191 -4.92 -12.23 19.16
CA SER A 191 -3.49 -11.88 19.19
C SER A 191 -3.28 -10.43 19.66
N ASP A 192 -2.26 -10.22 20.50
CA ASP A 192 -1.93 -8.91 21.08
C ASP A 192 -1.61 -7.82 20.05
N VAL A 193 -1.39 -8.18 18.78
CA VAL A 193 -0.91 -7.25 17.75
C VAL A 193 -1.97 -6.21 17.42
N LEU A 194 -3.20 -6.60 17.12
CA LEU A 194 -4.26 -5.64 16.77
C LEU A 194 -4.58 -4.68 17.94
N PRO A 195 -4.77 -5.15 19.19
CA PRO A 195 -4.87 -4.26 20.36
C PRO A 195 -3.64 -3.35 20.51
N SER A 196 -2.43 -3.87 20.31
CA SER A 196 -1.21 -3.06 20.44
C SER A 196 -1.09 -1.94 19.41
N LEU A 197 -1.73 -2.08 18.24
CA LEU A 197 -1.78 -1.03 17.22
C LEU A 197 -2.83 0.05 17.51
N ARG A 198 -3.82 -0.25 18.37
CA ARG A 198 -4.83 0.72 18.84
C ARG A 198 -4.32 1.51 20.05
N GLU A 199 -3.48 0.90 20.86
CA GLU A 199 -2.91 1.54 22.04
C GLU A 199 -1.72 2.45 21.69
N HIS A 200 -1.73 3.65 22.27
CA HIS A 200 -0.55 4.50 22.24
C HIS A 200 0.59 3.85 23.04
N ARG A 201 1.76 3.67 22.41
CA ARG A 201 2.97 3.16 23.08
C ARG A 201 4.22 3.93 22.63
N PRO A 202 5.18 4.15 23.53
CA PRO A 202 6.41 4.84 23.19
C PRO A 202 7.29 3.99 22.26
N ALA A 203 8.07 4.65 21.42
CA ALA A 203 8.89 4.00 20.39
C ALA A 203 9.88 2.96 20.93
N TRP A 204 10.44 3.15 22.13
CA TRP A 204 11.36 2.19 22.74
C TRP A 204 10.66 0.84 23.05
N ARG A 205 9.39 0.87 23.45
CA ARG A 205 8.61 -0.34 23.74
C ARG A 205 8.27 -1.08 22.44
N ASN A 206 8.04 -0.34 21.36
CA ASN A 206 7.88 -0.93 20.04
C ASN A 206 9.20 -1.53 19.53
N LEU A 207 10.36 -0.89 19.77
CA LEU A 207 11.65 -1.49 19.45
C LEU A 207 11.85 -2.82 20.19
N LEU A 208 11.47 -2.93 21.46
CA LEU A 208 11.52 -4.21 22.18
C LEU A 208 10.57 -5.25 21.60
N SER A 209 9.37 -4.87 21.13
CA SER A 209 8.46 -5.84 20.49
C SER A 209 8.98 -6.34 19.14
N THR A 210 9.87 -5.58 18.48
CA THR A 210 10.59 -6.09 17.30
C THR A 210 11.55 -7.23 17.62
N LEU A 211 11.92 -7.47 18.88
CA LEU A 211 12.79 -8.60 19.23
C LEU A 211 12.17 -9.94 18.85
N GLN A 212 10.85 -10.03 18.87
CA GLN A 212 10.09 -11.19 18.40
C GLN A 212 9.80 -11.05 16.90
N PRO A 213 10.46 -11.82 16.02
CA PRO A 213 10.33 -11.64 14.56
C PRO A 213 8.89 -11.84 14.06
N SER A 214 8.14 -12.77 14.67
CA SER A 214 6.76 -13.06 14.30
C SER A 214 5.82 -11.87 14.53
N ARG A 215 5.96 -11.16 15.65
CA ARG A 215 5.12 -9.98 15.95
C ARG A 215 5.36 -8.85 14.97
N ALA A 216 6.62 -8.61 14.61
CA ALA A 216 6.97 -7.58 13.62
C ALA A 216 6.38 -7.90 12.24
N GLN A 217 6.49 -9.17 11.81
CA GLN A 217 5.87 -9.61 10.56
C GLN A 217 4.36 -9.51 10.61
N GLN A 218 3.73 -9.89 11.73
CA GLN A 218 2.28 -9.78 11.92
C GLN A 218 1.79 -8.33 11.80
N ALA A 219 2.49 -7.36 12.41
CA ALA A 219 2.13 -5.95 12.33
C ALA A 219 2.21 -5.42 10.88
N ILE A 220 3.28 -5.74 10.16
CA ILE A 220 3.46 -5.35 8.75
C ILE A 220 2.38 -5.99 7.86
N SER A 221 2.18 -7.31 8.00
CA SER A 221 1.20 -8.07 7.22
C SER A 221 -0.23 -7.61 7.52
N LEU A 222 -0.54 -7.20 8.76
CA LEU A 222 -1.84 -6.65 9.12
C LEU A 222 -2.07 -5.28 8.47
N LEU A 223 -1.07 -4.39 8.48
CA LEU A 223 -1.15 -3.12 7.74
C LEU A 223 -1.31 -3.35 6.23
N ALA A 224 -0.66 -4.38 5.68
CA ALA A 224 -0.83 -4.78 4.29
C ALA A 224 -2.25 -5.33 4.02
N ALA A 225 -2.79 -6.17 4.92
CA ALA A 225 -4.14 -6.69 4.83
C ALA A 225 -5.20 -5.59 4.86
N LEU A 226 -4.97 -4.54 5.67
CA LEU A 226 -5.81 -3.33 5.70
C LEU A 226 -5.60 -2.40 4.48
N GLY A 227 -4.65 -2.70 3.59
CA GLY A 227 -4.39 -1.88 2.40
C GLY A 227 -3.70 -0.55 2.68
N TYR A 228 -3.05 -0.39 3.84
CA TYR A 228 -2.38 0.85 4.25
C TYR A 228 -1.41 1.39 3.19
N TRP A 229 -0.65 0.51 2.55
CA TRP A 229 0.39 0.88 1.59
C TRP A 229 -0.13 1.52 0.30
N ARG A 230 -1.44 1.41 -0.02
CA ARG A 230 -2.02 2.08 -1.19
C ARG A 230 -2.32 3.54 -0.92
N ASP A 231 -3.00 3.83 0.18
CA ASP A 231 -3.50 5.18 0.46
C ASP A 231 -2.55 5.98 1.36
N LEU A 232 -1.64 5.32 2.08
CA LEU A 232 -0.73 5.90 3.08
C LEU A 232 -1.45 6.70 4.17
N ARG A 233 -2.78 6.56 4.28
CA ARG A 233 -3.64 7.19 5.28
C ARG A 233 -3.79 6.28 6.50
N LEU A 234 -3.92 6.90 7.66
CA LEU A 234 -4.12 6.20 8.92
C LEU A 234 -5.43 5.41 8.90
N PRO A 235 -5.43 4.07 9.06
CA PRO A 235 -6.66 3.30 9.16
C PRO A 235 -7.47 3.73 10.40
N PRO A 236 -8.81 3.79 10.31
CA PRO A 236 -9.66 4.28 11.38
C PRO A 236 -9.51 3.44 12.66
N GLY A 237 -9.44 4.11 13.82
CA GLY A 237 -9.33 3.44 15.13
C GLY A 237 -7.96 2.89 15.50
N LEU A 238 -6.92 3.08 14.67
CA LEU A 238 -5.53 2.77 15.01
C LEU A 238 -4.77 4.01 15.49
N ASP A 239 -3.78 3.82 16.36
CA ASP A 239 -2.91 4.90 16.83
C ASP A 239 -1.92 5.34 15.73
N ALA A 240 -1.82 6.65 15.52
CA ALA A 240 -0.96 7.23 14.49
C ALA A 240 0.53 6.91 14.71
N GLY A 241 0.99 6.91 15.97
CA GLY A 241 2.36 6.61 16.33
C GLY A 241 2.73 5.15 16.06
N GLN A 242 1.82 4.22 16.34
CA GLN A 242 1.98 2.80 16.03
C GLN A 242 2.08 2.56 14.52
N VAL A 243 1.13 3.07 13.75
CA VAL A 243 1.12 2.88 12.28
C VAL A 243 2.36 3.53 11.65
N ALA A 244 2.78 4.71 12.12
CA ALA A 244 4.00 5.35 11.66
C ALA A 244 5.26 4.53 11.99
N PHE A 245 5.35 3.93 13.17
CA PHE A 245 6.47 3.09 13.56
C PHE A 245 6.57 1.83 12.69
N TRP A 246 5.46 1.07 12.59
CA TRP A 246 5.46 -0.22 11.87
C TRP A 246 5.56 -0.05 10.36
N SER A 247 5.01 1.03 9.80
CA SER A 247 5.20 1.35 8.37
C SER A 247 6.65 1.71 8.05
N ARG A 248 7.34 2.48 8.91
CA ARG A 248 8.78 2.72 8.77
C ARG A 248 9.58 1.45 8.96
N PHE A 249 9.22 0.61 9.94
CA PHE A 249 9.90 -0.66 10.16
C PHE A 249 9.79 -1.62 8.95
N GLY A 250 8.67 -1.60 8.24
CA GLY A 250 8.46 -2.35 7.00
C GLY A 250 9.33 -1.89 5.82
N ARG A 251 9.89 -0.68 5.88
CA ARG A 251 10.85 -0.18 4.88
C ARG A 251 12.25 -0.63 5.29
N GLU A 252 12.84 -1.56 4.53
CA GLU A 252 14.15 -2.12 4.85
C GLU A 252 15.32 -1.11 4.83
N GLY A 253 15.10 0.13 4.37
CA GLY A 253 16.10 1.21 4.37
C GLY A 253 16.03 2.16 5.57
N ASP A 254 15.01 2.04 6.42
CA ASP A 254 14.84 2.94 7.56
C ASP A 254 15.76 2.59 8.74
N SER A 255 16.17 3.62 9.49
CA SER A 255 17.05 3.48 10.65
C SER A 255 16.50 2.57 11.74
N ILE A 256 15.17 2.49 11.88
CA ILE A 256 14.47 1.64 12.85
C ILE A 256 14.74 0.15 12.57
N HIS A 257 14.70 -0.25 11.30
CA HIS A 257 14.99 -1.63 10.90
C HIS A 257 16.44 -2.01 11.25
N TRP A 258 17.37 -1.07 11.05
CA TRP A 258 18.77 -1.25 11.42
C TRP A 258 18.97 -1.35 12.94
N GLN A 259 18.35 -0.45 13.72
CA GLN A 259 18.40 -0.47 15.19
C GLN A 259 17.87 -1.79 15.76
N ALA A 260 16.74 -2.29 15.26
CA ALA A 260 16.16 -3.56 15.69
C ALA A 260 17.09 -4.75 15.37
N GLY A 261 17.69 -4.77 14.18
CA GLY A 261 18.67 -5.78 13.81
C GLY A 261 19.89 -5.79 14.72
N GLY A 262 20.43 -4.61 15.03
CA GLY A 262 21.58 -4.45 15.93
C GLY A 262 21.25 -4.90 17.34
N LEU A 263 20.08 -4.53 17.86
CA LEU A 263 19.63 -4.96 19.19
C LEU A 263 19.51 -6.49 19.29
N ARG A 264 18.93 -7.15 18.28
CA ARG A 264 18.87 -8.63 18.24
C ARG A 264 20.27 -9.25 18.20
N ALA A 265 21.17 -8.69 17.39
CA ALA A 265 22.55 -9.19 17.30
C ALA A 265 23.30 -9.06 18.63
N VAL A 266 23.13 -7.94 19.35
CA VAL A 266 23.69 -7.74 20.70
C VAL A 266 23.09 -8.71 21.71
N LEU A 267 21.79 -8.95 21.70
CA LEU A 267 21.17 -9.93 22.61
C LEU A 267 21.68 -11.35 22.37
N VAL A 268 21.79 -11.77 21.11
CA VAL A 268 22.39 -13.06 20.76
C VAL A 268 23.85 -13.12 21.21
N ALA A 269 24.62 -12.05 21.02
CA ALA A 269 25.99 -11.95 21.49
C ALA A 269 26.12 -12.10 23.01
N LEU A 270 25.22 -11.48 23.77
CA LEU A 270 25.18 -11.58 25.24
C LEU A 270 24.87 -13.01 25.69
N VAL A 271 23.89 -13.66 25.07
CA VAL A 271 23.53 -15.06 25.38
C VAL A 271 24.67 -16.01 25.04
N LEU A 272 25.26 -15.89 23.85
CA LEU A 272 26.41 -16.69 23.44
C LEU A 272 27.62 -16.44 24.34
N GLY A 273 27.90 -15.19 24.68
CA GLY A 273 28.94 -14.81 25.62
C GLY A 273 28.74 -15.45 26.99
N LEU A 274 27.52 -15.38 27.55
CA LEU A 274 27.20 -16.00 28.84
C LEU A 274 27.38 -17.52 28.79
N LEU A 275 26.85 -18.18 27.76
CA LEU A 275 27.01 -19.63 27.57
C LEU A 275 28.48 -20.03 27.44
N CYS A 276 29.28 -19.28 26.67
CA CYS A 276 30.71 -19.53 26.51
C CYS A 276 31.49 -19.27 27.78
N THR A 277 31.19 -18.21 28.53
CA THR A 277 31.82 -17.95 29.84
C THR A 277 31.53 -19.07 30.83
N TRP A 278 30.28 -19.54 30.89
CA TRP A 278 29.89 -20.67 31.72
C TRP A 278 30.64 -21.96 31.31
N ALA A 279 30.72 -22.24 30.01
CA ALA A 279 31.47 -23.38 29.49
C ALA A 279 32.97 -23.32 29.85
N VAL A 280 33.60 -22.15 29.69
CA VAL A 280 35.01 -21.92 30.04
C VAL A 280 35.25 -22.12 31.53
N VAL A 281 34.40 -21.58 32.40
CA VAL A 281 34.51 -21.72 33.86
C VAL A 281 34.34 -23.18 34.28
N SER A 282 33.36 -23.89 33.69
CA SER A 282 33.13 -25.31 33.98
C SER A 282 34.27 -26.24 33.54
N SER A 283 35.04 -25.83 32.54
CA SER A 283 36.15 -26.61 31.96
C SER A 283 37.53 -26.15 32.42
N TRP A 284 37.59 -25.31 33.46
CA TRP A 284 38.85 -24.75 33.94
C TRP A 284 39.64 -25.78 34.77
N PRO A 285 40.99 -25.88 34.59
CA PRO A 285 41.85 -25.11 33.70
C PRO A 285 41.88 -25.62 32.26
N LEU A 286 41.85 -24.70 31.29
CA LEU A 286 41.96 -25.03 29.87
C LEU A 286 43.41 -25.36 29.48
N PRO A 287 43.64 -26.41 28.65
CA PRO A 287 44.98 -26.74 28.16
C PRO A 287 45.52 -25.63 27.22
N ALA A 288 46.84 -25.50 27.11
CA ALA A 288 47.49 -24.61 26.13
C ALA A 288 47.19 -25.05 24.69
N SER A 289 47.27 -24.12 23.72
CA SER A 289 46.93 -24.41 22.31
C SER A 289 47.86 -25.47 21.72
N ALA A 290 47.38 -26.24 20.74
CA ALA A 290 48.18 -27.28 20.10
C ALA A 290 49.51 -26.76 19.53
N ASP A 291 49.53 -25.51 19.05
CA ASP A 291 50.71 -24.85 18.50
C ASP A 291 51.57 -24.16 19.58
N GLY A 292 51.22 -24.28 20.86
CA GLY A 292 51.90 -23.63 22.00
C GLY A 292 51.77 -22.10 22.06
N LEU A 293 51.07 -21.49 21.10
CA LEU A 293 51.02 -20.04 20.91
C LEU A 293 50.19 -19.29 21.97
N LEU A 294 49.22 -19.95 22.61
CA LEU A 294 48.27 -19.35 23.55
C LEU A 294 48.20 -20.14 24.86
N ASP A 295 48.39 -19.43 25.98
CA ASP A 295 48.14 -19.94 27.33
C ASP A 295 46.65 -20.24 27.56
N GLY A 296 46.34 -21.11 28.53
CA GLY A 296 44.95 -21.49 28.86
C GLY A 296 44.02 -20.29 29.13
N GLY A 297 44.53 -19.26 29.80
CA GLY A 297 43.81 -18.00 30.02
C GLY A 297 43.59 -17.18 28.74
N GLN A 298 44.59 -17.11 27.85
CA GLN A 298 44.46 -16.42 26.57
C GLN A 298 43.47 -17.13 25.65
N ARG A 299 43.45 -18.47 25.66
CA ARG A 299 42.45 -19.27 24.94
C ARG A 299 41.04 -19.03 25.45
N ALA A 300 40.85 -18.94 26.77
CA ALA A 300 39.56 -18.59 27.37
C ALA A 300 39.04 -17.24 26.85
N VAL A 301 39.90 -16.21 26.89
CA VAL A 301 39.56 -14.86 26.41
C VAL A 301 39.22 -14.87 24.93
N LEU A 302 40.01 -15.56 24.10
CA LEU A 302 39.75 -15.67 22.67
C LEU A 302 38.40 -16.35 22.37
N MET A 303 38.08 -17.46 23.05
CA MET A 303 36.81 -18.17 22.87
C MET A 303 35.60 -17.29 23.21
N ILE A 304 35.67 -16.54 24.32
CA ILE A 304 34.61 -15.61 24.74
C ILE A 304 34.51 -14.45 23.74
N ALA A 305 35.64 -13.87 23.31
CA ALA A 305 35.67 -12.78 22.35
C ALA A 305 35.06 -13.18 21.00
N VAL A 306 35.41 -14.37 20.49
CA VAL A 306 34.84 -14.91 19.25
C VAL A 306 33.32 -15.11 19.41
N ALA A 307 32.86 -15.70 20.51
CA ALA A 307 31.43 -15.93 20.75
C ALA A 307 30.61 -14.63 20.79
N VAL A 308 31.14 -13.58 21.43
CA VAL A 308 30.48 -12.26 21.54
C VAL A 308 30.52 -11.50 20.21
N LEU A 309 31.62 -11.56 19.46
CA LEU A 309 31.77 -10.79 18.22
C LEU A 309 31.15 -11.44 16.99
N LEU A 310 30.90 -12.76 17.01
CA LEU A 310 30.40 -13.50 15.86
C LEU A 310 29.01 -13.02 15.40
N ALA A 311 28.04 -12.89 16.30
CA ALA A 311 26.68 -12.50 15.92
C ALA A 311 26.59 -11.05 15.40
N PRO A 312 27.17 -10.03 16.06
CA PRO A 312 27.23 -8.67 15.53
C PRO A 312 28.04 -8.57 14.23
N GLY A 313 29.14 -9.31 14.11
CA GLY A 313 29.96 -9.37 12.90
C GLY A 313 29.19 -9.93 11.71
N LEU A 314 28.48 -11.05 11.87
CA LEU A 314 27.63 -11.64 10.83
C LEU A 314 26.46 -10.71 10.44
N TRP A 315 25.86 -10.03 11.42
CA TRP A 315 24.79 -9.08 11.14
C TRP A 315 25.29 -7.86 10.36
N LEU A 316 26.40 -7.25 10.78
CA LEU A 316 27.02 -6.11 10.10
C LEU A 316 27.45 -6.48 8.67
N THR A 317 28.13 -7.61 8.50
CA THR A 317 28.54 -8.07 7.16
C THR A 317 27.33 -8.33 6.26
N SER A 318 26.24 -8.91 6.78
CA SER A 318 25.00 -9.11 6.04
C SER A 318 24.31 -7.79 5.65
N THR A 319 24.26 -6.81 6.55
CA THR A 319 23.67 -5.48 6.26
C THR A 319 24.49 -4.73 5.21
N VAL A 320 25.83 -4.69 5.34
CA VAL A 320 26.73 -4.10 4.35
C VAL A 320 26.59 -4.78 2.99
N THR A 321 26.57 -6.12 2.97
CA THR A 321 26.41 -6.88 1.72
C THR A 321 25.09 -6.54 1.02
N ARG A 322 23.98 -6.48 1.76
CA ARG A 322 22.67 -6.06 1.21
C ARG A 322 22.69 -4.62 0.69
N ALA A 323 23.34 -3.70 1.40
CA ALA A 323 23.47 -2.31 0.97
C ALA A 323 24.29 -2.21 -0.33
N ILE A 324 25.41 -2.94 -0.44
CA ILE A 324 26.22 -3.00 -1.66
C ILE A 324 25.41 -3.58 -2.82
N ILE A 325 24.68 -4.68 -2.59
CA ILE A 325 23.82 -5.30 -3.61
C ILE A 325 22.78 -4.30 -4.11
N ARG A 326 22.07 -3.60 -3.22
CA ARG A 326 21.08 -2.57 -3.61
C ARG A 326 21.73 -1.45 -4.41
N TRP A 327 22.87 -0.96 -3.94
CA TRP A 327 23.63 0.08 -4.65
C TRP A 327 24.07 -0.38 -6.05
N GLN A 328 24.49 -1.64 -6.19
CA GLN A 328 24.82 -2.25 -7.47
C GLN A 328 23.60 -2.38 -8.38
N SER A 329 22.43 -2.66 -7.81
CA SER A 329 21.22 -2.97 -8.54
C SER A 329 20.34 -1.76 -8.91
N LEU A 330 20.72 -0.54 -8.49
CA LEU A 330 20.05 0.69 -8.90
C LEU A 330 19.94 0.85 -10.44
N PRO A 331 19.06 1.71 -10.98
CA PRO A 331 19.09 2.02 -12.41
C PRO A 331 20.36 2.80 -12.81
N GLU A 332 20.81 2.75 -14.07
CA GLU A 332 22.01 3.48 -14.54
C GLU A 332 21.80 4.99 -14.66
N HIS A 333 20.55 5.42 -14.84
CA HIS A 333 20.15 6.83 -14.83
C HIS A 333 20.11 7.44 -13.42
N ALA A 334 20.16 6.62 -12.37
CA ALA A 334 20.25 7.13 -11.00
C ALA A 334 21.66 7.69 -10.75
N ALA A 335 21.74 8.95 -10.32
CA ALA A 335 23.01 9.55 -9.90
C ALA A 335 23.58 8.75 -8.72
N THR A 336 24.81 8.24 -8.87
CA THR A 336 25.51 7.50 -7.82
C THR A 336 26.83 8.18 -7.51
N VAL A 337 27.30 8.12 -6.26
CA VAL A 337 28.47 8.89 -5.80
C VAL A 337 29.76 8.51 -6.57
N LEU A 338 29.89 7.26 -7.03
CA LEU A 338 31.06 6.73 -7.75
C LEU A 338 30.65 5.74 -8.86
N PRO A 339 30.27 6.22 -10.05
CA PRO A 339 29.73 5.35 -11.09
C PRO A 339 30.79 4.43 -11.72
N GLY A 340 32.05 4.88 -11.83
CA GLY A 340 33.17 4.02 -12.25
C GLY A 340 33.48 2.88 -11.28
N LEU A 341 33.46 3.14 -9.96
CA LEU A 341 33.65 2.10 -8.94
C LEU A 341 32.55 1.04 -9.04
N ARG A 342 31.32 1.46 -9.37
CA ARG A 342 30.17 0.58 -9.53
C ARG A 342 30.35 -0.45 -10.65
N ILE A 343 31.03 -0.08 -11.73
CA ILE A 343 31.34 -1.00 -12.84
C ILE A 343 32.43 -1.99 -12.42
N LEU A 344 33.43 -1.52 -11.68
CA LEU A 344 34.62 -2.29 -11.29
C LEU A 344 34.45 -3.16 -10.03
N THR A 345 33.37 -3.03 -9.27
CA THR A 345 33.19 -3.78 -8.01
C THR A 345 33.17 -5.29 -8.18
N ILE A 346 32.44 -5.82 -9.18
CA ILE A 346 32.37 -7.26 -9.45
C ILE A 346 33.74 -7.82 -9.84
N PRO A 347 34.46 -7.28 -10.85
CA PRO A 347 35.77 -7.81 -11.21
C PRO A 347 36.81 -7.63 -10.08
N LEU A 348 36.75 -6.53 -9.32
CA LEU A 348 37.64 -6.32 -8.18
C LEU A 348 37.35 -7.31 -7.04
N ALA A 349 36.08 -7.60 -6.76
CA ALA A 349 35.70 -8.61 -5.77
C ALA A 349 36.13 -10.02 -6.22
N VAL A 350 35.98 -10.36 -7.50
CA VAL A 350 36.48 -11.63 -8.07
C VAL A 350 37.99 -11.74 -7.91
N ALA A 351 38.73 -10.68 -8.26
CA ALA A 351 40.19 -10.65 -8.09
C ALA A 351 40.61 -10.80 -6.62
N ALA A 352 39.90 -10.15 -5.69
CA ALA A 352 40.16 -10.24 -4.26
C ALA A 352 39.93 -11.67 -3.73
N VAL A 353 38.81 -12.32 -4.08
CA VAL A 353 38.52 -13.71 -3.68
C VAL A 353 39.54 -14.67 -4.29
N MET A 354 39.91 -14.49 -5.56
CA MET A 354 40.92 -15.32 -6.22
C MET A 354 42.31 -15.15 -5.59
N GLY A 355 42.70 -13.92 -5.28
CA GLY A 355 43.96 -13.62 -4.58
C GLY A 355 44.02 -14.23 -3.19
N ALA A 356 42.93 -14.13 -2.42
CA ALA A 356 42.81 -14.75 -1.10
C ALA A 356 42.83 -16.29 -1.19
N PHE A 357 42.19 -16.88 -2.21
CA PHE A 357 42.26 -18.33 -2.48
C PHE A 357 43.68 -18.78 -2.80
N TYR A 358 44.41 -18.04 -3.64
CA TYR A 358 45.82 -18.32 -3.94
C TYR A 358 46.71 -18.24 -2.69
N LEU A 359 46.54 -17.19 -1.88
CA LEU A 359 47.29 -17.03 -0.63
C LEU A 359 46.97 -18.13 0.39
N ALA A 360 45.71 -18.54 0.51
CA ALA A 360 45.30 -19.62 1.39
C ALA A 360 45.96 -20.94 0.99
N LEU A 361 46.01 -21.27 -0.32
CA LEU A 361 46.67 -22.48 -0.80
C LEU A 361 48.20 -22.46 -0.63
N ARG A 362 48.83 -21.27 -0.70
CA ARG A 362 50.28 -21.12 -0.59
C ARG A 362 50.79 -21.02 0.85
N GLY A 363 49.99 -20.44 1.74
CA GLY A 363 50.39 -20.06 3.09
C GLY A 363 50.25 -21.17 4.15
N THR A 364 49.50 -22.24 3.87
CA THR A 364 49.27 -23.33 4.82
C THR A 364 49.84 -24.65 4.32
N SER A 365 50.58 -25.34 5.19
CA SER A 365 51.16 -26.67 4.92
C SER A 365 50.13 -27.81 4.87
N GLY A 366 48.89 -27.56 5.29
CA GLY A 366 47.76 -28.51 5.23
C GLY A 366 46.54 -27.93 4.53
N ILE A 367 45.42 -28.68 4.49
CA ILE A 367 44.15 -28.22 3.88
C ILE A 367 43.56 -27.10 4.76
N PRO A 368 43.49 -25.83 4.28
CA PRO A 368 42.99 -24.72 5.09
C PRO A 368 41.46 -24.70 5.07
N VAL A 369 40.83 -25.68 5.72
CA VAL A 369 39.37 -25.92 5.67
C VAL A 369 38.57 -24.66 6.02
N THR A 370 38.97 -23.92 7.06
CA THR A 370 38.30 -22.69 7.49
C THR A 370 38.38 -21.57 6.44
N ALA A 371 39.55 -21.37 5.84
CA ALA A 371 39.74 -20.39 4.78
C ALA A 371 38.93 -20.78 3.52
N LEU A 372 38.91 -22.06 3.16
CA LEU A 372 38.11 -22.56 2.03
C LEU A 372 36.61 -22.35 2.23
N ILE A 373 36.09 -22.58 3.44
CA ILE A 373 34.67 -22.31 3.76
C ILE A 373 34.37 -20.81 3.64
N LEU A 374 35.21 -19.93 4.19
CA LEU A 374 35.02 -18.48 4.09
C LEU A 374 35.07 -17.99 2.63
N LEU A 375 35.99 -18.54 1.83
CA LEU A 375 36.12 -18.22 0.41
C LEU A 375 34.94 -18.74 -0.41
N LEU A 376 34.38 -19.91 -0.06
CA LEU A 376 33.16 -20.42 -0.66
C LEU A 376 32.00 -19.46 -0.42
N VAL A 377 31.79 -19.03 0.83
CA VAL A 377 30.75 -18.04 1.17
C VAL A 377 30.97 -16.72 0.42
N ALA A 378 32.22 -16.22 0.36
CA ALA A 378 32.54 -15.00 -0.37
C ALA A 378 32.25 -15.12 -1.87
N SER A 379 32.61 -16.25 -2.50
CA SER A 379 32.32 -16.51 -3.92
C SER A 379 30.82 -16.58 -4.21
N ALA A 380 30.02 -17.18 -3.33
CA ALA A 380 28.57 -17.22 -3.44
C ALA A 380 27.94 -15.82 -3.34
N VAL A 381 28.46 -14.95 -2.46
CA VAL A 381 28.04 -13.55 -2.35
C VAL A 381 28.34 -12.77 -3.63
N VAL A 382 29.54 -12.92 -4.19
CA VAL A 382 29.94 -12.26 -5.45
C VAL A 382 29.06 -12.71 -6.62
N LEU A 383 28.81 -14.02 -6.74
CA LEU A 383 27.92 -14.58 -7.75
C LEU A 383 26.49 -14.06 -7.60
N ARG A 384 25.96 -14.04 -6.36
CA ARG A 384 24.61 -13.52 -6.09
C ARG A 384 24.50 -12.05 -6.47
N MET A 385 25.51 -11.25 -6.16
CA MET A 385 25.57 -9.83 -6.53
C MET A 385 25.56 -9.64 -8.06
N ALA A 386 26.38 -10.41 -8.78
CA ALA A 386 26.44 -10.35 -10.25
C ALA A 386 25.12 -10.81 -10.89
N ARG A 387 24.51 -11.89 -10.40
CA ARG A 387 23.22 -12.40 -10.88
C ARG A 387 22.10 -11.39 -10.62
N GLN A 388 21.98 -10.86 -9.40
CA GLN A 388 20.92 -9.89 -9.08
C GLN A 388 21.03 -8.63 -9.94
N ARG A 389 22.26 -8.16 -10.16
CA ARG A 389 22.53 -7.05 -11.10
C ARG A 389 22.07 -7.38 -12.51
N PHE A 390 22.43 -8.56 -13.04
CA PHE A 390 22.01 -8.99 -14.38
C PHE A 390 20.49 -9.18 -14.50
N VAL A 391 19.85 -9.86 -13.54
CA VAL A 391 18.41 -10.15 -13.58
C VAL A 391 17.58 -8.88 -13.57
N GLN A 392 17.90 -7.93 -12.70
CA GLN A 392 17.14 -6.68 -12.62
C GLN A 392 17.30 -5.77 -13.86
N ARG A 393 18.34 -6.00 -14.68
CA ARG A 393 18.69 -5.13 -15.81
C ARG A 393 18.44 -5.76 -17.18
N CYS A 394 18.65 -7.07 -17.30
CA CYS A 394 18.74 -7.78 -18.58
C CYS A 394 17.76 -8.95 -18.70
N ALA A 395 17.24 -9.50 -17.60
CA ALA A 395 16.41 -10.71 -17.70
C ALA A 395 15.03 -10.38 -18.30
N PRO A 396 14.58 -11.12 -19.34
CA PRO A 396 13.20 -11.04 -19.78
C PRO A 396 12.28 -11.51 -18.65
N ALA A 397 11.10 -10.90 -18.53
CA ALA A 397 10.11 -11.27 -17.54
C ALA A 397 9.74 -12.77 -17.70
N GLY A 398 10.20 -13.62 -16.77
CA GLY A 398 9.90 -15.06 -16.74
C GLY A 398 11.11 -16.02 -16.64
N GLU A 399 12.35 -15.54 -16.70
CA GLU A 399 13.54 -16.40 -16.59
C GLU A 399 14.02 -16.54 -15.12
N ASP A 400 13.15 -17.06 -14.25
CA ASP A 400 13.45 -17.26 -12.81
C ASP A 400 14.12 -18.61 -12.50
N ASP A 401 14.37 -19.43 -13.52
CA ASP A 401 14.88 -20.78 -13.30
C ASP A 401 16.38 -20.74 -12.95
N ALA A 402 16.65 -20.75 -11.65
CA ALA A 402 17.96 -21.06 -11.10
C ALA A 402 18.29 -22.53 -11.43
N GLY A 403 18.70 -22.80 -12.68
CA GLY A 403 19.03 -24.14 -13.13
C GLY A 403 20.08 -24.81 -12.24
N ALA A 404 20.11 -26.15 -12.26
CA ALA A 404 21.04 -26.98 -11.49
C ALA A 404 22.53 -26.53 -11.60
N GLY A 405 22.91 -25.90 -12.71
CA GLY A 405 24.24 -25.31 -12.89
C GLY A 405 24.58 -24.16 -11.94
N LEU A 406 23.60 -23.35 -11.49
CA LEU A 406 23.83 -22.29 -10.50
C LEU A 406 24.05 -22.87 -9.11
N MET A 407 23.33 -23.93 -8.76
CA MET A 407 23.54 -24.67 -7.51
C MET A 407 24.93 -25.30 -7.46
N ILE A 408 25.37 -25.91 -8.56
CA ILE A 408 26.72 -26.47 -8.69
C ILE A 408 27.79 -25.37 -8.65
N ALA A 409 27.53 -24.22 -9.28
CA ALA A 409 28.45 -23.08 -9.23
C ALA A 409 28.61 -22.55 -7.79
N ILE A 410 27.53 -22.47 -7.00
CA ILE A 410 27.59 -22.03 -5.58
C ILE A 410 28.45 -22.97 -4.72
N LEU A 411 28.53 -24.26 -5.08
CA LEU A 411 29.31 -25.26 -4.34
C LEU A 411 30.80 -25.26 -4.69
N LEU A 412 31.25 -24.49 -5.70
CA LEU A 412 32.64 -24.46 -6.15
C LEU A 412 33.14 -23.02 -6.31
N ILE A 413 34.25 -22.69 -5.63
CA ILE A 413 34.81 -21.32 -5.58
C ILE A 413 35.10 -20.77 -6.98
N VAL A 414 35.85 -21.50 -7.81
CA VAL A 414 36.30 -21.01 -9.13
C VAL A 414 35.13 -20.92 -10.13
N PRO A 415 34.29 -21.95 -10.31
CA PRO A 415 33.09 -21.86 -11.15
C PRO A 415 32.15 -20.71 -10.76
N ALA A 416 31.91 -20.47 -9.46
CA ALA A 416 31.11 -19.32 -9.02
C ALA A 416 31.64 -17.99 -9.57
N LEU A 417 32.96 -17.77 -9.47
CA LEU A 417 33.61 -16.53 -9.91
C LEU A 417 33.59 -16.38 -11.44
N VAL A 418 33.77 -17.48 -12.18
CA VAL A 418 33.68 -17.48 -13.65
C VAL A 418 32.26 -17.11 -14.11
N VAL A 419 31.24 -17.72 -13.50
CA VAL A 419 29.84 -17.39 -13.81
C VAL A 419 29.52 -15.94 -13.43
N ALA A 420 30.05 -15.44 -12.30
CA ALA A 420 29.89 -14.04 -11.90
C ALA A 420 30.48 -13.06 -12.94
N LEU A 421 31.68 -13.34 -13.47
CA LEU A 421 32.28 -12.56 -14.55
C LEU A 421 31.47 -12.64 -15.85
N ALA A 422 30.91 -13.81 -16.17
CA ALA A 422 30.06 -13.97 -17.35
C ALA A 422 28.78 -13.12 -17.25
N TYR A 423 28.10 -13.11 -16.09
CA TYR A 423 26.95 -12.22 -15.85
C TYR A 423 27.33 -10.75 -15.96
N TRP A 424 28.47 -10.36 -15.36
CA TRP A 424 28.97 -8.99 -15.45
C TRP A 424 29.30 -8.56 -16.88
N GLY A 425 29.95 -9.42 -17.67
CA GLY A 425 30.29 -9.14 -19.06
C GLY A 425 29.06 -9.02 -19.96
N LYS A 426 28.05 -9.88 -19.75
CA LYS A 426 26.77 -9.79 -20.47
C LYS A 426 26.01 -8.50 -20.13
N ASP A 427 25.95 -8.14 -18.85
CA ASP A 427 25.34 -6.88 -18.38
C ASP A 427 25.99 -5.65 -19.04
N LEU A 428 27.33 -5.61 -19.03
CA LEU A 428 28.11 -4.51 -19.61
C LEU A 428 27.91 -4.42 -21.13
N HIS A 429 27.83 -5.55 -21.83
CA HIS A 429 27.61 -5.58 -23.27
C HIS A 429 26.22 -5.04 -23.65
N ALA A 430 25.18 -5.43 -22.92
CA ALA A 430 23.82 -4.97 -23.13
C ALA A 430 23.66 -3.46 -22.90
N HIS A 431 24.34 -2.92 -21.89
CA HIS A 431 24.20 -1.52 -21.48
C HIS A 431 25.33 -0.59 -21.96
N ARG A 432 26.17 -1.04 -22.90
CA ARG A 432 27.38 -0.33 -23.36
C ARG A 432 27.17 1.15 -23.75
N GLY A 433 25.98 1.52 -24.21
CA GLY A 433 25.64 2.90 -24.60
C GLY A 433 25.14 3.81 -23.47
N GLN A 434 24.89 3.26 -22.27
CA GLN A 434 24.32 3.97 -21.12
C GLN A 434 25.29 4.04 -19.92
N LEU A 435 26.48 3.45 -20.05
CA LEU A 435 27.50 3.41 -19.01
C LEU A 435 28.03 4.81 -18.70
N ARG A 436 27.79 5.26 -17.48
CA ARG A 436 28.41 6.46 -16.92
C ARG A 436 29.70 6.07 -16.19
N TRP A 437 30.83 6.56 -16.68
CA TRP A 437 32.13 6.41 -15.98
C TRP A 437 32.39 7.54 -14.99
N SER A 438 31.77 8.70 -15.21
CA SER A 438 31.83 9.87 -14.33
C SER A 438 30.42 10.47 -14.16
N ASN A 439 30.23 11.28 -13.11
CA ASN A 439 28.97 11.99 -12.85
C ASN A 439 28.78 13.25 -13.70
N GLN A 440 29.69 13.52 -14.64
CA GLN A 440 29.61 14.67 -15.56
C GLN A 440 28.65 14.40 -16.72
#